data_AF-K0ZGY6-F1
#
_entry.id   AF-K0ZGY6-F1
#
_cell.length_a   1.000
_cell.length_b   1.000
_cell.length_c   1.000
_cell.angle_alpha   90.00
_cell.angle_beta   90.00
_cell.angle_gamma   90.00
#
_symmetry.space_group_name_H-M   'P 1'
#
loop_
_entity.id
_entity.type
_entity.pdbx_description
1 polymer ?
#
loop_
_entity_poly.entity_id
_entity_poly.type
_entity_poly.pdbx_seq_one_letter_code
_entity_poly.pdbx_strand_id
1 'polypeptide(L)'
;MDFEKIEQAYTYLLENVQVIQSDLATNFYDALVEQNSIYLDGETEQKQVKENNQALKRLALRKEEWLKTYQFLLMKAGQTEPLQANHQFTPDAIALLLVLIVEELLDQEEISILEIGSGMGILGATFLTSLAKKVDYLGIEVDDLLIDLAA
;
A
#
# COMPACT_ATOMS: atom_id res chain seq x y z
N MET A 1 3.50 2.12 17.28
CA MET A 1 4.07 1.93 15.94
C MET A 1 5.53 1.56 16.11
N ASP A 2 5.93 0.40 15.63
CA ASP A 2 7.32 -0.11 15.74
C ASP A 2 8.09 0.21 14.45
N PHE A 3 8.96 1.21 14.52
CA PHE A 3 9.72 1.67 13.34
C PHE A 3 10.75 0.67 12.85
N GLU A 4 11.30 -0.16 13.74
CA GLU A 4 12.27 -1.19 13.34
C GLU A 4 11.59 -2.25 12.48
N LYS A 5 10.37 -2.66 12.86
CA LYS A 5 9.55 -3.56 12.02
C LYS A 5 9.20 -2.95 10.66
N ILE A 6 8.86 -1.66 10.63
CA ILE A 6 8.52 -0.96 9.38
C ILE A 6 9.73 -0.91 8.45
N GLU A 7 10.92 -0.60 8.98
CA GLU A 7 12.16 -0.55 8.22
C GLU A 7 12.56 -1.93 7.66
N GLN A 8 12.47 -2.98 8.48
CA GLN A 8 12.72 -4.35 8.05
C GLN A 8 11.75 -4.77 6.94
N ALA A 9 10.45 -4.50 7.12
CA ALA A 9 9.45 -4.81 6.11
C ALA A 9 9.64 -4.05 4.80
N TYR A 10 9.91 -2.75 4.88
CA TYR A 10 10.25 -1.93 3.72
C TYR A 10 11.46 -2.49 2.97
N THR A 11 12.49 -2.91 3.70
CA THR A 11 13.72 -3.47 3.10
C THR A 11 13.42 -4.76 2.36
N TYR A 12 12.73 -5.72 2.98
CA TYR A 12 12.36 -6.99 2.34
C TYR A 12 11.50 -6.79 1.09
N LEU A 13 10.51 -5.89 1.15
CA LEU A 13 9.67 -5.58 0.00
C LEU A 13 10.46 -4.92 -1.12
N LEU A 14 11.29 -3.92 -0.79
CA LEU A 14 12.10 -3.21 -1.79
C LEU A 14 13.07 -4.16 -2.50
N GLU A 15 13.76 -5.03 -1.76
CA GLU A 15 14.64 -6.04 -2.35
C GLU A 15 13.87 -6.98 -3.27
N ASN A 16 12.70 -7.46 -2.85
CA ASN A 16 11.88 -8.34 -3.68
C ASN A 16 11.41 -7.66 -4.97
N VAL A 17 10.91 -6.43 -4.86
CA VAL A 17 10.50 -5.63 -6.02
C VAL A 17 11.67 -5.47 -6.98
N GLN A 18 12.88 -5.17 -6.50
CA GLN A 18 14.07 -5.01 -7.36
C GLN A 18 14.50 -6.30 -8.06
N VAL A 19 14.41 -7.45 -7.37
CA VAL A 19 14.72 -8.76 -7.96
C VAL A 19 13.69 -9.09 -9.05
N ILE A 20 12.40 -8.94 -8.75
CA ILE A 20 11.31 -9.20 -9.70
C ILE A 20 11.38 -8.25 -10.89
N GLN A 21 11.62 -6.97 -10.64
CA GLN A 21 11.79 -5.93 -11.66
C GLN A 21 12.89 -6.31 -12.66
N SER A 22 14.02 -6.80 -12.14
CA SER A 22 15.17 -7.20 -12.96
C SER A 22 14.90 -8.48 -13.74
N ASP A 23 14.27 -9.48 -13.12
CA ASP A 23 13.97 -10.79 -13.73
C ASP A 23 12.93 -10.67 -14.85
N LEU A 24 11.87 -9.88 -14.62
CA LEU A 24 10.79 -9.68 -15.57
C LEU A 24 11.05 -8.53 -16.56
N ALA A 25 12.13 -7.77 -16.38
CA ALA A 25 12.44 -6.56 -17.14
C ALA A 25 11.24 -5.57 -17.20
N THR A 26 10.61 -5.34 -16.05
CA THR A 26 9.41 -4.52 -15.91
C THR A 26 9.64 -3.24 -15.09
N ASN A 27 8.60 -2.45 -14.86
CA ASN A 27 8.64 -1.23 -14.04
C ASN A 27 8.45 -1.56 -12.54
N PHE A 28 8.74 -0.61 -11.65
CA PHE A 28 8.68 -0.80 -10.20
C PHE A 28 7.27 -1.16 -9.72
N TYR A 29 6.25 -0.50 -10.26
CA TYR A 29 4.86 -0.69 -9.86
C TYR A 29 4.34 -2.07 -10.28
N ASP A 30 4.63 -2.52 -11.52
CA ASP A 30 4.29 -3.87 -11.98
C ASP A 30 4.99 -4.93 -11.12
N ALA A 31 6.27 -4.73 -10.82
CA ALA A 31 7.01 -5.64 -9.94
C ALA A 31 6.47 -5.65 -8.50
N LEU A 32 5.91 -4.54 -8.03
CA LEU A 32 5.23 -4.46 -6.73
C LEU A 32 3.90 -5.23 -6.73
N VAL A 33 3.11 -5.15 -7.81
CA VAL A 33 1.90 -5.97 -7.97
C VAL A 33 2.25 -7.45 -7.92
N GLU A 34 3.26 -7.88 -8.68
CA GLU A 34 3.74 -9.26 -8.68
C GLU A 34 4.23 -9.70 -7.30
N GLN A 35 5.00 -8.85 -6.62
CA GLN A 35 5.45 -9.11 -5.25
C GLN A 35 4.28 -9.29 -4.27
N ASN A 36 3.22 -8.48 -4.38
CA ASN A 36 2.02 -8.61 -3.55
C ASN A 36 1.30 -9.94 -3.82
N SER A 37 1.15 -10.30 -5.11
CA SER A 37 0.56 -11.57 -5.53
C SER A 37 1.33 -12.77 -4.94
N ILE A 38 2.67 -12.76 -5.05
CA ILE A 38 3.55 -13.79 -4.48
C ILE A 38 3.49 -13.82 -2.95
N TYR A 39 3.34 -12.66 -2.28
CA TYR A 39 3.24 -12.61 -0.83
C TYR A 39 1.97 -13.30 -0.31
N LEU A 40 0.84 -13.10 -0.99
CA LEU A 40 -0.45 -13.69 -0.64
C LEU A 40 -0.41 -15.21 -0.83
N ASP A 41 -0.47 -15.67 -2.08
CA ASP A 41 -0.53 -17.10 -2.43
C ASP A 41 0.16 -17.45 -3.77
N GLY A 42 0.80 -16.47 -4.42
CA GLY A 42 1.49 -16.69 -5.70
C GLY A 42 2.74 -17.56 -5.58
N GLU A 43 3.00 -18.37 -6.62
CA GLU A 43 4.22 -19.14 -6.74
C GLU A 43 5.33 -18.32 -7.40
N THR A 44 6.57 -18.53 -6.99
CA THR A 44 7.76 -17.96 -7.64
C THR A 44 8.88 -18.99 -7.58
N GLU A 45 9.83 -18.99 -8.50
CA GLU A 45 11.05 -19.80 -8.37
C GLU A 45 12.22 -19.03 -7.73
N GLN A 46 12.01 -17.73 -7.48
CA GLN A 46 13.02 -16.85 -6.91
C GLN A 46 13.17 -17.11 -5.40
N LYS A 47 14.26 -17.78 -5.03
CA LYS A 47 14.53 -18.18 -3.63
C LYS A 47 14.59 -16.99 -2.68
N GLN A 48 15.23 -15.89 -3.09
CA GLN A 48 15.34 -14.67 -2.27
C GLN A 48 13.96 -14.09 -1.95
N VAL A 49 13.08 -13.99 -2.95
CA VAL A 49 11.70 -13.50 -2.76
C VAL A 49 10.94 -14.37 -1.76
N LYS A 50 11.05 -15.70 -1.86
CA LYS A 50 10.45 -16.63 -0.89
C LYS A 50 10.96 -16.40 0.52
N GLU A 51 12.27 -16.30 0.71
CA GLU A 51 12.90 -16.13 2.01
C GLU A 51 12.50 -14.78 2.65
N ASN A 52 12.54 -13.71 1.88
CA ASN A 52 12.12 -12.38 2.30
C ASN A 52 10.63 -12.33 2.65
N ASN A 53 9.74 -12.97 1.87
CA ASN A 53 8.31 -13.05 2.19
C ASN A 53 8.06 -13.86 3.48
N GLN A 54 8.82 -14.93 3.72
CA GLN A 54 8.74 -15.67 4.98
C GLN A 54 9.24 -14.85 6.18
N ALA A 55 10.27 -14.02 6.00
CA ALA A 55 10.73 -13.09 7.03
C ALA A 55 9.69 -12.00 7.31
N LEU A 56 9.11 -11.42 6.24
CA LEU A 56 8.05 -10.42 6.31
C LEU A 56 6.80 -10.96 7.05
N LYS A 57 6.36 -12.19 6.76
CA LYS A 57 5.25 -12.86 7.49
C LYS A 57 5.55 -13.00 9.00
N ARG A 58 6.82 -13.23 9.39
CA ARG A 58 7.23 -13.36 10.79
C ARG A 58 7.23 -12.03 11.56
N LEU A 59 7.29 -10.88 10.87
CA LEU A 59 7.20 -9.57 11.53
C LEU A 59 5.83 -9.31 12.17
N ALA A 60 4.79 -9.99 11.66
CA ALA A 60 3.40 -9.87 12.14
C ALA A 60 2.97 -8.39 12.26
N LEU A 61 3.12 -7.66 11.14
CA LEU A 61 2.81 -6.23 11.08
C LEU A 61 1.34 -5.96 11.39
N ARG A 62 1.10 -4.90 12.16
CA ARG A 62 -0.24 -4.33 12.38
C ARG A 62 -0.67 -3.53 11.15
N LYS A 63 -1.98 -3.27 11.00
CA LYS A 63 -2.54 -2.51 9.86
C LYS A 63 -1.83 -1.17 9.63
N GLU A 64 -1.58 -0.42 10.69
CA GLU A 64 -0.85 0.85 10.66
C GLU A 64 0.60 0.71 10.17
N GLU A 65 1.25 -0.41 10.50
CA GLU A 65 2.63 -0.69 10.09
C GLU A 65 2.67 -1.06 8.61
N TRP A 66 1.71 -1.86 8.12
CA TRP A 66 1.53 -2.13 6.70
C TRP A 66 1.31 -0.84 5.90
N LEU A 67 0.35 -0.01 6.33
CA LEU A 67 0.06 1.27 5.67
C LEU A 67 1.33 2.11 5.55
N LYS A 68 2.10 2.22 6.63
CA LYS A 68 3.34 3.02 6.64
C LYS A 68 4.43 2.44 5.76
N THR A 69 4.60 1.12 5.77
CA THR A 69 5.56 0.42 4.90
C THR A 69 5.24 0.68 3.42
N TYR A 70 3.99 0.56 2.99
CA TYR A 70 3.60 0.82 1.60
C TYR A 70 3.70 2.31 1.23
N GLN A 71 3.36 3.24 2.14
CA GLN A 71 3.61 4.66 1.91
C GLN A 71 5.09 4.93 1.60
N PHE A 72 6.03 4.35 2.36
CA PHE A 72 7.46 4.52 2.09
C PHE A 72 7.90 3.85 0.79
N LEU A 73 7.34 2.67 0.47
CA LEU A 73 7.64 1.97 -0.77
C LEU A 73 7.18 2.75 -2.00
N LEU A 74 5.97 3.32 -1.97
CA LEU A 74 5.44 4.17 -3.04
C LEU A 74 6.16 5.52 -3.14
N MET A 75 6.62 6.08 -2.01
CA MET A 75 7.51 7.24 -2.04
C MET A 75 8.83 6.91 -2.76
N LYS A 76 9.38 5.72 -2.53
CA LYS A 76 10.58 5.25 -3.24
C LYS A 76 10.32 5.08 -4.72
N ALA A 77 9.19 4.44 -5.09
CA ALA A 77 8.76 4.27 -6.47
C ALA A 77 8.67 5.62 -7.20
N GLY A 78 8.01 6.62 -6.61
CA GLY A 78 7.86 7.94 -7.21
C GLY A 78 9.17 8.71 -7.42
N GLN A 79 10.25 8.37 -6.72
CA GLN A 79 11.58 8.96 -6.93
C GLN A 79 12.29 8.39 -8.16
N THR A 80 12.07 7.11 -8.47
CA THR A 80 12.74 6.40 -9.56
C THR A 80 11.89 6.39 -10.83
N GLU A 81 10.57 6.36 -10.67
CA GLU A 81 9.58 6.21 -11.72
C GLU A 81 8.42 7.21 -11.48
N PRO A 82 8.63 8.49 -11.87
CA PRO A 82 7.68 9.54 -11.61
C PRO A 82 6.39 9.34 -12.42
N LEU A 83 5.26 9.36 -11.71
CA LEU A 83 3.94 9.31 -12.31
C LEU A 83 3.40 10.71 -12.60
N GLN A 84 2.46 10.77 -13.54
CA GLN A 84 1.67 11.99 -13.79
C GLN A 84 0.94 12.40 -12.51
N ALA A 85 0.70 13.71 -12.34
CA ALA A 85 0.10 14.24 -11.11
C ALA A 85 -1.20 13.53 -10.70
N ASN A 86 -2.03 13.13 -11.66
CA ASN A 86 -3.31 12.47 -11.42
C ASN A 86 -3.19 10.97 -11.02
N HIS A 87 -1.99 10.38 -11.07
CA HIS A 87 -1.72 9.00 -10.68
C HIS A 87 -0.85 8.90 -9.42
N GLN A 88 -0.54 10.03 -8.78
CA GLN A 88 0.18 10.03 -7.51
C GLN A 88 -0.76 9.67 -6.37
N PHE A 89 -0.29 8.84 -5.44
CA PHE A 89 -1.07 8.52 -4.24
C PHE A 89 -1.25 9.76 -3.34
N THR A 90 -2.33 9.81 -2.57
CA THR A 90 -2.58 10.90 -1.61
C THR A 90 -1.54 10.86 -0.49
N PRO A 91 -0.71 11.92 -0.30
CA PRO A 91 0.27 11.96 0.78
C PRO A 91 -0.36 11.87 2.16
N ASP A 92 0.36 11.25 3.10
CA ASP A 92 -0.08 10.97 4.47
C ASP A 92 -0.67 12.20 5.20
N ALA A 93 -0.04 13.37 5.06
CA ALA A 93 -0.52 14.60 5.68
C ALA A 93 -1.93 15.02 5.18
N ILE A 94 -2.22 14.80 3.89
CA ILE A 94 -3.53 15.11 3.31
C ILE A 94 -4.56 14.06 3.75
N ALA A 95 -4.17 12.78 3.77
CA ALA A 95 -5.04 11.69 4.21
C ALA A 95 -5.46 11.87 5.68
N LEU A 96 -4.52 12.21 6.58
CA LEU A 96 -4.80 12.47 7.99
C LEU A 96 -5.67 13.71 8.20
N LEU A 97 -5.54 14.74 7.36
CA LEU A 97 -6.44 15.88 7.39
C LEU A 97 -7.87 15.46 7.05
N LEU A 98 -8.06 14.58 6.06
CA LEU A 98 -9.38 14.06 5.70
C LEU A 98 -9.96 13.18 6.81
N VAL A 99 -9.14 12.35 7.45
CA VAL A 99 -9.55 11.58 8.65
C VAL A 99 -10.08 12.53 9.73
N LEU A 100 -9.33 13.60 10.06
CA LEU A 100 -9.77 14.60 11.03
C LEU A 100 -11.11 15.23 10.64
N ILE A 101 -11.28 15.63 9.37
CA ILE A 101 -12.53 16.22 8.88
C ILE A 101 -13.69 15.23 9.05
N VAL A 102 -13.50 13.96 8.71
CA VAL A 102 -14.54 12.92 8.85
C VAL A 102 -14.90 12.71 10.32
N GLU A 103 -13.92 12.65 11.23
CA GLU A 103 -14.17 12.50 12.67
C GLU A 103 -14.94 13.68 13.26
N GLU A 104 -14.61 14.91 12.87
CA GLU A 104 -15.22 16.12 13.42
C GLU A 104 -16.61 16.42 12.84
N LEU A 105 -16.89 15.97 11.61
CA LEU A 105 -18.16 16.25 10.94
C LEU A 105 -19.21 15.14 11.09
N LEU A 106 -18.79 13.90 11.33
CA LEU A 106 -19.68 12.75 11.41
C LEU A 106 -19.67 12.18 12.83
N ASP A 107 -20.80 12.31 13.54
CA ASP A 107 -20.97 11.76 14.89
C ASP A 107 -21.29 10.24 14.88
N GLN A 108 -21.59 9.67 13.72
CA GLN A 108 -21.97 8.26 13.60
C GLN A 108 -20.78 7.34 13.93
N GLU A 109 -21.07 6.23 14.62
CA GLU A 109 -20.11 5.17 14.89
C GLU A 109 -19.87 4.28 13.65
N GLU A 110 -20.86 4.17 12.75
CA GLU A 110 -20.76 3.45 11.49
C GLU A 110 -20.99 4.40 10.32
N ILE A 111 -20.10 4.38 9.33
CA ILE A 111 -20.17 5.23 8.15
C ILE A 111 -19.86 4.43 6.88
N SER A 112 -20.38 4.91 5.74
CA SER A 112 -20.02 4.41 4.42
C SER A 112 -19.22 5.45 3.67
N ILE A 113 -18.10 5.04 3.06
CA ILE A 113 -17.22 5.90 2.25
C ILE A 113 -17.19 5.35 0.82
N LEU A 114 -17.49 6.22 -0.14
CA LEU A 114 -17.30 5.97 -1.56
C LEU A 114 -16.16 6.86 -2.07
N GLU A 115 -15.10 6.25 -2.59
CA GLU A 115 -13.97 6.92 -3.21
C GLU A 115 -13.97 6.67 -4.73
N ILE A 116 -14.20 7.73 -5.52
CA ILE A 116 -14.19 7.66 -6.99
C ILE A 116 -12.84 8.21 -7.47
N GLY A 117 -12.03 7.34 -8.06
CA GLY A 117 -10.61 7.58 -8.34
C GLY A 117 -9.74 7.22 -7.14
N SER A 118 -9.86 5.98 -6.64
CA SER A 118 -9.15 5.53 -5.44
C SER A 118 -7.64 5.40 -5.60
N GLY A 119 -7.14 5.49 -6.83
CA GLY A 119 -5.73 5.31 -7.17
C GLY A 119 -5.20 4.01 -6.58
N MET A 120 -4.02 4.08 -5.96
CA MET A 120 -3.32 2.95 -5.34
C MET A 120 -3.91 2.54 -3.96
N GLY A 121 -5.10 3.01 -3.59
CA GLY A 121 -5.81 2.59 -2.37
C GLY A 121 -5.28 3.14 -1.04
N ILE A 122 -4.25 4.00 -1.04
CA ILE A 122 -3.64 4.53 0.20
C ILE A 122 -4.60 5.37 1.03
N LEU A 123 -5.46 6.19 0.42
CA LEU A 123 -6.43 7.01 1.14
C LEU A 123 -7.50 6.14 1.81
N GLY A 124 -8.11 5.23 1.04
CA GLY A 124 -9.01 4.20 1.56
C GLY A 124 -8.41 3.37 2.70
N ALA A 125 -7.16 2.90 2.54
CA ALA A 125 -6.45 2.17 3.59
C ALA A 125 -6.22 3.03 4.85
N THR A 126 -5.99 4.34 4.68
CA THR A 126 -5.91 5.29 5.79
C THR A 126 -7.25 5.42 6.51
N PHE A 127 -8.37 5.56 5.79
CA PHE A 127 -9.69 5.58 6.41
C PHE A 127 -9.98 4.31 7.22
N LEU A 128 -9.72 3.14 6.64
CA LEU A 128 -9.94 1.84 7.28
C LEU A 128 -9.03 1.57 8.49
N THR A 129 -7.93 2.31 8.61
CA THR A 129 -6.92 2.11 9.65
C THR A 129 -6.98 3.17 10.74
N SER A 130 -7.30 4.42 10.38
CA SER A 130 -7.14 5.59 11.26
C SER A 130 -8.44 6.17 11.78
N LEU A 131 -9.59 5.89 11.16
CA LEU A 131 -10.88 6.30 11.70
C LEU A 131 -11.24 5.46 12.93
N ALA A 132 -11.68 6.12 14.00
CA ALA A 132 -12.26 5.51 15.19
C ALA A 132 -13.75 5.16 14.98
N LYS A 133 -14.09 4.73 13.77
CA LYS A 133 -15.44 4.40 13.30
C LYS A 133 -15.41 3.07 12.56
N LYS A 134 -16.55 2.39 12.48
CA LYS A 134 -16.73 1.25 11.58
C LYS A 134 -17.01 1.79 10.18
N VAL A 135 -16.10 1.52 9.26
CA VAL A 135 -16.16 2.04 7.90
C VAL A 135 -16.54 0.92 6.94
N ASP A 136 -17.61 1.13 6.19
CA ASP A 136 -17.95 0.38 4.98
C ASP A 136 -17.39 1.15 3.77
N TYR A 137 -16.36 0.60 3.12
CA TYR A 137 -15.58 1.32 2.11
C TYR A 137 -15.75 0.71 0.72
N LEU A 138 -15.99 1.56 -0.27
CA LEU A 138 -15.98 1.22 -1.69
C LEU A 138 -15.07 2.18 -2.45
N GLY A 139 -13.98 1.65 -3.01
CA GLY A 139 -13.10 2.36 -3.94
C GLY A 139 -13.41 1.98 -5.39
N ILE A 140 -13.35 2.95 -6.29
CA ILE A 140 -13.48 2.75 -7.74
C ILE A 140 -12.28 3.39 -8.43
N GLU A 141 -11.61 2.64 -9.28
CA GLU A 141 -10.50 3.14 -10.11
C GLU A 141 -10.66 2.61 -11.54
N VAL A 142 -10.30 3.44 -12.52
CA VAL A 142 -10.39 3.13 -13.95
C VAL A 142 -9.04 2.71 -14.53
N ASP A 143 -7.94 3.09 -13.89
CA ASP A 143 -6.59 2.68 -14.28
C ASP A 143 -6.26 1.29 -13.74
N ASP A 144 -5.95 0.36 -14.65
CA ASP A 144 -5.71 -1.05 -14.34
C ASP A 144 -4.53 -1.24 -13.36
N LEU A 145 -3.44 -0.49 -13.53
CA LEU A 145 -2.28 -0.61 -12.65
C LEU A 145 -2.58 -0.07 -11.25
N LEU A 146 -3.29 1.04 -11.17
CA LEU A 146 -3.61 1.64 -9.88
C LEU A 146 -4.58 0.77 -9.07
N ILE A 147 -5.58 0.15 -9.72
CA ILE A 147 -6.49 -0.78 -9.04
C ILE A 147 -5.77 -2.06 -8.60
N ASP A 148 -4.84 -2.58 -9.40
CA ASP A 148 -4.03 -3.76 -9.04
C ASP A 148 -3.11 -3.49 -7.84
N LEU A 149 -2.61 -2.25 -7.71
CA LEU A 149 -1.85 -1.82 -6.52
C LEU A 149 -2.73 -1.65 -5.27
N ALA A 150 -4.02 -1.34 -5.45
CA ALA A 150 -4.96 -1.13 -4.36
C ALA A 150 -5.59 -2.43 -3.81
N ALA A 151 -5.61 -3.49 -4.63
CA ALA A 151 -6.20 -4.80 -4.31
C ALA A 151 -5.36 -5.63 -3.34
#